data_AF-A0A7L7L905-F1
#
_entry.id   AF-A0A7L7L905-F1
#
_cell.length_a   1.000
_cell.length_b   1.000
_cell.length_c   1.000
_cell.angle_alpha   90.00
_cell.angle_beta   90.00
_cell.angle_gamma   90.00
#
_symmetry.space_group_name_H-M   'P 1'
#
loop_
_entity.id
_entity.type
_entity.pdbx_description
1 polymer ?
#
loop_
_entity_poly.entity_id
_entity_poly.type
_entity_poly.pdbx_seq_one_letter_code
_entity_poly.pdbx_strand_id
1 'polypeptide(L)'
;MSIKAFLNTIKNNPAIVRAIYTEQGYLAIIVANDGEDKTEMAMYYCDLANSENVYLGGVVILDAADTKYGKSYAYGTELGEASCH
;
A
#
# COMPACT_ATOMS: atom_id res chain seq x y z
N MET A 1 1.86 -8.35 -14.45
CA MET A 1 1.46 -9.33 -13.41
C MET A 1 -0.02 -9.14 -13.07
N SER A 2 -0.73 -10.06 -12.39
CA SER A 2 -2.08 -9.75 -11.87
C SER A 2 -2.00 -9.01 -10.54
N ILE A 3 -2.95 -8.12 -10.24
CA ILE A 3 -3.00 -7.40 -8.96
C ILE A 3 -3.03 -8.36 -7.75
N LYS A 4 -3.68 -9.51 -7.91
CA LYS A 4 -3.73 -10.54 -6.86
C LYS A 4 -2.36 -11.17 -6.59
N ALA A 5 -1.57 -11.43 -7.63
CA ALA A 5 -0.21 -11.94 -7.48
C ALA A 5 0.70 -10.89 -6.84
N PHE A 6 0.56 -9.63 -7.24
CA PHE A 6 1.31 -8.51 -6.66
C PHE A 6 1.03 -8.33 -5.16
N LEU A 7 -0.24 -8.36 -4.74
CA LEU A 7 -0.63 -8.32 -3.33
C LEU A 7 -0.04 -9.50 -2.52
N ASN A 8 0.18 -10.66 -3.13
CA ASN A 8 0.85 -11.78 -2.47
C ASN A 8 2.35 -11.53 -2.30
N THR A 9 3.01 -10.90 -3.26
CA THR A 9 4.42 -10.49 -3.13
C THR A 9 4.60 -9.51 -1.97
N ILE A 10 3.71 -8.52 -1.86
CA ILE A 10 3.74 -7.50 -0.79
C ILE A 10 3.60 -8.14 0.59
N LYS A 11 2.72 -9.15 0.74
CA LYS A 11 2.50 -9.86 2.00
C LYS A 11 3.72 -10.64 2.52
N ASN A 12 4.74 -10.85 1.69
CA ASN A 12 5.98 -11.49 2.14
C ASN A 12 6.85 -10.53 2.96
N ASN A 13 6.57 -9.22 2.96
CA ASN A 13 7.24 -8.27 3.83
C ASN A 13 6.64 -8.35 5.25
N PRO A 14 7.42 -8.74 6.28
CA PRO A 14 6.92 -8.91 7.64
C PRO A 14 6.47 -7.60 8.31
N ALA A 15 6.90 -6.45 7.81
CA ALA A 15 6.44 -5.15 8.30
C ALA A 15 4.99 -4.84 7.89
N ILE A 16 4.47 -5.54 6.87
CA ILE A 16 3.15 -5.28 6.31
C ILE A 16 2.11 -6.15 7.02
N VAL A 17 1.22 -5.48 7.75
CA VAL A 17 0.07 -6.13 8.39
C VAL A 17 -0.95 -6.54 7.32
N ARG A 18 -1.20 -5.65 6.34
CA ARG A 18 -2.18 -5.87 5.28
C ARG A 18 -1.94 -4.97 4.08
N ALA A 19 -2.36 -5.43 2.90
CA ALA A 19 -2.38 -4.63 1.67
C ALA A 19 -3.73 -4.79 0.97
N ILE A 20 -4.31 -3.69 0.47
CA ILE A 20 -5.63 -3.63 -0.15
C ILE A 20 -5.54 -2.78 -1.41
N TYR A 21 -6.02 -3.33 -2.52
CA TYR A 21 -6.24 -2.55 -3.74
C TYR A 21 -7.66 -1.98 -3.72
N THR A 22 -7.79 -0.66 -3.80
CA THR A 22 -9.07 0.05 -3.70
C THR A 22 -9.77 0.13 -5.05
N GLU A 23 -11.07 0.39 -5.04
CA GLU A 23 -11.85 0.59 -6.28
C GLU A 23 -11.41 1.84 -7.06
N GLN A 24 -10.79 2.82 -6.38
CA GLN A 24 -10.24 4.03 -6.99
C GLN A 24 -8.88 3.80 -7.67
N GLY A 25 -8.35 2.57 -7.63
CA GLY A 25 -7.08 2.21 -8.25
C GLY A 25 -5.85 2.49 -7.39
N TYR A 26 -6.03 2.73 -6.09
CA TYR A 26 -4.91 2.95 -5.16
C TYR A 26 -4.55 1.66 -4.42
N LEU A 27 -3.31 1.55 -3.98
CA LEU A 27 -2.86 0.51 -3.07
C LEU A 27 -2.72 1.09 -1.66
N ALA A 28 -3.55 0.64 -0.74
CA ALA A 28 -3.38 0.92 0.68
C ALA A 28 -2.55 -0.18 1.35
N ILE A 29 -1.45 0.20 2.00
CA ILE A 29 -0.59 -0.68 2.77
C ILE A 29 -0.69 -0.30 4.24
N ILE A 30 -0.98 -1.27 5.09
CA ILE A 30 -1.19 -1.09 6.51
C ILE A 30 0.03 -1.63 7.24
N VAL A 31 0.68 -0.79 8.03
CA VAL A 31 1.91 -1.11 8.78
C VAL A 31 1.79 -0.63 10.23
N ALA A 32 2.60 -1.19 11.13
CA ALA A 32 2.70 -0.65 12.47
C ALA A 32 3.46 0.70 12.42
N ASN A 33 2.90 1.73 13.04
CA ASN A 33 3.55 3.02 13.16
C ASN A 33 4.72 2.98 14.15
N ASP A 34 5.91 3.33 13.67
CA ASP A 34 7.16 3.41 14.42
C ASP A 34 7.64 4.86 14.60
N GLY A 35 6.84 5.84 14.18
CA GLY A 35 7.14 7.27 14.26
C GLY A 35 7.91 7.83 13.06
N GLU A 36 8.21 7.02 12.04
CA GLU A 36 8.87 7.48 10.81
C GLU A 36 7.87 7.78 9.69
N ASP A 37 8.22 8.75 8.85
CA ASP A 37 7.53 9.00 7.57
C ASP A 37 7.75 7.81 6.62
N LYS A 38 6.66 7.33 6.02
CA LYS A 38 6.63 6.16 5.13
C LYS A 38 6.48 6.54 3.67
N THR A 39 6.69 7.81 3.30
CA THR A 39 6.68 8.29 1.92
C THR A 39 7.66 7.51 1.01
N GLU A 40 8.89 7.27 1.45
CA GLU A 40 9.87 6.47 0.67
C GLU A 40 9.40 5.03 0.47
N MET A 41 8.72 4.44 1.47
CA MET A 41 8.11 3.12 1.34
C MET A 41 6.96 3.14 0.32
N ALA A 42 6.14 4.19 0.29
CA ALA A 42 5.09 4.35 -0.71
C ALA A 42 5.67 4.41 -2.13
N MET A 43 6.72 5.19 -2.33
CA MET A 43 7.45 5.30 -3.60
C MET A 43 8.02 3.95 -4.04
N TYR A 44 8.68 3.23 -3.13
CA TYR A 44 9.21 1.88 -3.41
C TYR A 44 8.12 0.93 -3.95
N TYR A 45 6.92 0.96 -3.36
CA TYR A 45 5.84 0.09 -3.83
C TYR A 45 5.22 0.54 -5.16
N CYS A 46 5.25 1.84 -5.48
CA CYS A 46 4.94 2.32 -6.83
C CYS A 46 5.96 1.79 -7.85
N ASP A 47 7.26 1.93 -7.58
CA ASP A 47 8.33 1.47 -8.46
C ASP A 47 8.27 -0.05 -8.68
N LEU A 48 8.01 -0.80 -7.61
CA LEU A 48 7.83 -2.24 -7.68
C LEU A 48 6.61 -2.60 -8.54
N ALA A 49 5.46 -1.94 -8.35
CA ALA A 49 4.27 -2.17 -9.16
C ALA A 49 4.55 -1.91 -10.66
N ASN A 50 5.23 -0.81 -10.96
CA ASN A 50 5.64 -0.45 -12.32
C ASN A 50 6.56 -1.52 -12.93
N SER A 51 7.58 -1.98 -12.20
CA SER A 51 8.50 -3.04 -12.66
C SER A 51 7.79 -4.37 -12.96
N GLU A 52 6.70 -4.65 -12.25
CA GLU A 52 5.90 -5.87 -12.38
C GLU A 52 4.73 -5.72 -13.38
N ASN A 53 4.67 -4.58 -14.09
CA ASN A 53 3.59 -4.21 -15.00
C ASN A 53 2.21 -4.26 -14.32
N VAL A 54 2.10 -3.62 -13.16
CA VAL A 54 0.86 -3.44 -12.39
C VAL A 54 0.55 -1.95 -12.32
N TYR A 55 -0.59 -1.55 -12.88
CA TYR A 55 -1.01 -0.16 -12.89
C TYR A 55 -1.72 0.20 -11.58
N LEU A 56 -1.19 1.20 -10.87
CA LEU A 56 -1.76 1.81 -9.68
C LEU A 56 -1.87 3.31 -9.91
N GLY A 57 -2.89 3.96 -9.36
CA GLY A 57 -2.96 5.43 -9.30
C GLY A 57 -2.04 6.02 -8.23
N GLY A 58 -1.77 5.24 -7.17
CA GLY A 58 -0.89 5.63 -6.08
C GLY A 58 -0.82 4.57 -4.99
N VAL A 59 0.08 4.78 -4.04
CA VAL A 59 0.25 3.99 -2.83
C VAL A 59 0.04 4.91 -1.62
N VAL A 60 -0.75 4.45 -0.66
CA VAL A 60 -0.90 5.11 0.64
C VAL A 60 -0.51 4.14 1.75
N ILE A 61 0.28 4.60 2.71
CA ILE A 61 0.69 3.85 3.88
C ILE A 61 -0.14 4.33 5.07
N LEU A 62 -0.82 3.41 5.73
CA LEU A 62 -1.74 3.71 6.84
C LEU A 62 -1.31 3.01 8.13
N ASP A 63 -1.60 3.65 9.27
CA ASP A 63 -1.31 3.11 10.60
C ASP A 63 -2.25 1.95 10.97
N ALA A 64 -1.67 0.80 11.31
CA ALA A 64 -2.41 -0.36 11.76
C ALA A 64 -3.24 -0.11 13.03
N ALA A 65 -2.88 0.88 13.86
CA ALA A 65 -3.56 1.17 15.11
C ALA A 65 -5.02 1.64 14.92
N ASP A 66 -5.30 2.40 13.86
CA ASP A 66 -6.59 3.04 13.64
C ASP A 66 -7.21 2.75 12.25
N THR A 67 -6.48 2.08 11.35
CA THR A 67 -6.99 1.79 10.01
C THR A 67 -8.25 0.95 10.05
N LYS A 68 -9.29 1.47 9.41
CA LYS A 68 -10.52 0.75 9.10
C LYS A 68 -10.51 0.36 7.63
N TYR A 69 -10.86 -0.89 7.35
CA TYR A 69 -10.81 -1.41 5.99
C TYR A 69 -11.96 -2.36 5.68
N GLY A 70 -12.30 -2.44 4.39
CA GLY A 70 -13.33 -3.31 3.83
C GLY A 70 -12.83 -4.06 2.60
N LYS A 71 -13.76 -4.49 1.74
CA LYS A 71 -13.42 -5.22 0.51
C LYS A 71 -12.68 -4.34 -0.52
N SER A 72 -12.95 -3.04 -0.52
CA SER A 72 -12.47 -2.11 -1.55
C SER A 72 -12.09 -0.72 -1.03
N TYR A 73 -12.00 -0.56 0.29
CA TYR A 73 -11.58 0.68 0.92
C TYR A 73 -10.65 0.40 2.09
N ALA A 74 -9.79 1.37 2.39
CA ALA A 74 -9.03 1.48 3.62
C ALA A 74 -8.85 2.97 3.94
N TYR A 75 -9.03 3.35 5.20
CA TYR A 75 -8.80 4.71 5.67
C TYR A 75 -8.35 4.67 7.13
N GLY A 76 -7.51 5.64 7.50
CA GLY A 76 -6.90 5.73 8.83
C GLY A 76 -5.92 6.89 8.87
N THR A 77 -5.05 6.90 9.87
CA THR A 77 -3.93 7.84 9.91
C THR A 77 -2.96 7.50 8.78
N GLU A 78 -2.70 8.48 7.92
CA GLU A 78 -1.72 8.37 6.85
C GLU A 78 -0.30 8.57 7.40
N LEU A 79 0.56 7.62 7.08
CA LEU A 79 1.98 7.64 7.44
C LEU A 79 2.87 8.05 6.26
N GLY A 80 2.32 8.04 5.05
CA GLY A 80 2.98 8.49 3.83
C GLY A 80 2.20 8.09 2.58
N GLU A 81 2.43 8.79 1.47
CA GLU A 81 1.77 8.54 0.20
C GLU A 81 2.71 8.75 -0.99
N ALA A 82 2.38 8.12 -2.12
CA ALA A 82 3.06 8.36 -3.39
C ALA A 82 2.06 8.18 -4.55
N SER A 83 2.13 9.08 -5.54
CA SER A 83 1.45 8.88 -6.82
C SER A 83 2.32 8.04 -7.74
N CYS A 84 1.76 7.00 -8.35
CA CYS A 84 2.51 6.17 -9.28
C CYS A 84 2.35 6.76 -10.70
N HIS A 85 3.47 7.16 -11.31
CA HIS A 85 3.53 7.70 -12.68
C HIS A 85 4.31 6.77 -13.60
#